data_AF-A0A949YIV4-F1
#
_entry.id   AF-A0A949YIV4-F1
#
_cell.length_a   1.000
_cell.length_b   1.000
_cell.length_c   1.000
_cell.angle_alpha   90.00
_cell.angle_beta   90.00
_cell.angle_gamma   90.00
#
_symmetry.space_group_name_H-M   'P 1'
#
loop_
_entity.id
_entity.type
_entity.pdbx_description
1 polymer ?
#
loop_
_entity_poly.entity_id
_entity_poly.type
_entity_poly.pdbx_seq_one_letter_code
_entity_poly.pdbx_strand_id
1 'polypeptide(L)'
;MQPTVSPSRTASAIWGRVVKPGQGTLSPEAARAILMLDFDAEDRQRVDLLSTKAAEGSLSEEERAELEEYLRVNNELMILQSKARLSLQEFNRKAKR
;
A
#
# COMPACT_ATOMS: atom_id res chain seq x y z
N MET A 1 -26.08 -1.63 8.00
CA MET A 1 -25.32 -2.91 7.93
C MET A 1 -24.28 -2.73 6.84
N GLN A 2 -22.99 -2.60 7.19
CA GLN A 2 -21.93 -2.59 6.18
C GLN A 2 -21.78 -4.03 5.63
N PRO A 3 -21.66 -4.24 4.31
CA PRO A 3 -21.39 -5.56 3.77
C PRO A 3 -19.98 -5.97 4.21
N THR A 4 -19.90 -6.95 5.11
CA THR A 4 -18.62 -7.55 5.50
C THR A 4 -18.11 -8.39 4.33
N VAL A 5 -17.36 -7.76 3.43
CA VAL A 5 -16.63 -8.46 2.38
C VAL A 5 -15.63 -9.39 3.07
N SER A 6 -15.68 -10.69 2.78
CA SER A 6 -14.73 -11.66 3.34
C SER A 6 -13.28 -11.19 3.10
N PRO A 7 -12.33 -11.42 4.01
CA PRO A 7 -10.95 -10.95 3.87
C PRO A 7 -10.31 -11.27 2.51
N SER A 8 -10.64 -12.41 1.90
CA SER A 8 -10.17 -12.85 0.58
C SER A 8 -10.75 -12.09 -0.62
N ARG A 9 -11.85 -11.36 -0.42
CA ARG A 9 -12.58 -10.58 -1.43
C ARG A 9 -12.36 -9.06 -1.29
N THR A 10 -11.54 -8.62 -0.34
CA THR A 10 -11.16 -7.22 -0.18
C THR A 10 -10.35 -6.72 -1.38
N ALA A 11 -10.35 -5.40 -1.61
CA ALA A 11 -9.53 -4.77 -2.65
C ALA A 11 -8.05 -5.16 -2.51
N SER A 12 -7.49 -5.10 -1.29
CA SER A 12 -6.11 -5.50 -1.00
C SER A 12 -5.82 -6.96 -1.36
N ALA A 13 -6.75 -7.89 -1.09
CA ALA A 13 -6.59 -9.29 -1.46
C ALA A 13 -6.65 -9.51 -2.98
N ILE A 14 -7.49 -8.74 -3.69
CA ILE A 14 -7.55 -8.74 -5.16
C ILE A 14 -6.22 -8.21 -5.73
N TRP A 15 -5.73 -7.09 -5.22
CA TRP A 15 -4.45 -6.50 -5.59
C TRP A 15 -3.28 -7.47 -5.39
N GLY A 16 -3.25 -8.21 -4.28
CA GLY A 16 -2.24 -9.24 -4.04
C GLY A 16 -2.17 -10.30 -5.15
N ARG A 17 -3.33 -10.72 -5.68
CA ARG A 17 -3.41 -11.70 -6.80
C ARG A 17 -3.00 -11.12 -8.14
N VAL A 18 -3.30 -9.83 -8.38
CA VAL A 18 -2.92 -9.12 -9.61
C VAL A 18 -1.41 -8.86 -9.63
N VAL A 19 -0.86 -8.29 -8.55
CA VAL A 19 0.54 -7.85 -8.50
C VAL A 19 1.49 -9.02 -8.33
N LYS A 20 1.10 -10.05 -7.58
CA LYS A 20 1.95 -11.21 -7.24
C LYS A 20 3.30 -10.73 -6.67
N PRO A 21 3.32 -10.11 -5.48
CA PRO A 21 4.52 -9.48 -4.91
C PRO A 21 5.67 -10.47 -4.66
N GLY A 22 5.38 -11.76 -4.52
CA GLY A 22 6.37 -12.84 -4.43
C GLY A 22 7.06 -13.20 -5.74
N GLN A 23 6.80 -12.49 -6.85
CA GLN A 23 7.43 -12.71 -8.15
C GLN A 23 8.15 -11.44 -8.61
N GLY A 24 9.48 -11.42 -8.52
CA GLY A 24 10.35 -10.30 -8.90
C GLY A 24 10.57 -10.20 -10.40
N THR A 25 9.58 -9.66 -11.12
CA THR A 25 9.55 -9.65 -12.60
C THR A 25 9.66 -8.27 -13.22
N LEU A 26 9.82 -7.21 -12.43
CA LEU A 26 9.94 -5.84 -12.94
C LEU A 26 11.36 -5.56 -13.44
N SER A 27 11.49 -4.68 -14.42
CA SER A 27 12.80 -4.10 -14.76
C SER A 27 13.32 -3.26 -13.58
N PRO A 28 14.65 -3.09 -13.44
CA PRO A 28 15.20 -2.25 -12.37
C PRO A 28 14.69 -0.80 -12.38
N GLU A 29 14.47 -0.24 -13.57
CA GLU A 29 13.93 1.11 -13.74
C GLU A 29 12.49 1.20 -13.24
N ALA A 30 11.60 0.29 -13.67
CA ALA A 30 10.21 0.26 -13.21
C ALA A 30 10.11 0.01 -11.70
N ALA A 31 10.97 -0.87 -11.16
CA ALA A 31 11.02 -1.11 -9.72
C ALA A 31 11.43 0.14 -8.94
N ARG A 32 12.43 0.90 -9.41
CA ARG A 32 12.83 2.17 -8.77
C ARG A 32 11.72 3.21 -8.85
N ALA A 33 11.05 3.34 -10.00
CA ALA A 33 9.94 4.27 -10.16
C ALA A 33 8.79 3.96 -9.16
N ILE A 34 8.42 2.69 -9.01
CA ILE A 34 7.39 2.27 -8.03
C ILE A 34 7.81 2.58 -6.59
N LEU A 35 9.09 2.45 -6.26
CA LEU A 35 9.59 2.77 -4.91
C LEU A 35 9.58 4.26 -4.57
N MET A 36 9.45 5.13 -5.57
CA MET A 36 9.29 6.57 -5.36
C MET A 36 7.85 7.00 -5.12
N LEU A 37 6.88 6.11 -5.36
CA LEU A 37 5.47 6.39 -5.09
C LEU A 37 5.23 6.38 -3.58
N ASP A 38 4.67 7.48 -3.08
CA ASP A 38 4.34 7.72 -1.68
C ASP A 38 3.30 8.85 -1.60
N PHE A 39 2.67 9.01 -0.44
CA PHE A 39 1.79 10.14 -0.17
C PHE A 39 2.57 11.45 -0.17
N ASP A 40 1.94 12.54 -0.59
CA ASP A 40 2.58 13.85 -0.47
C ASP A 40 2.58 14.36 0.99
N ALA A 41 3.05 15.58 1.22
CA ALA A 41 3.12 16.12 2.57
C ALA A 41 1.74 16.44 3.16
N GLU A 42 0.78 16.83 2.32
CA GLU A 42 -0.58 17.19 2.74
C GLU A 42 -1.35 15.94 3.18
N ASP A 43 -1.28 14.88 2.37
CA ASP A 43 -1.89 13.59 2.68
C ASP A 43 -1.33 12.97 3.98
N ARG A 44 -0.01 13.04 4.18
CA ARG A 44 0.62 12.56 5.43
C ARG A 44 0.11 13.33 6.65
N GLN A 45 0.08 14.66 6.57
CA GLN A 45 -0.45 15.49 7.66
C GLN A 45 -1.92 15.17 7.95
N ARG A 46 -2.71 14.89 6.90
CA ARG A 46 -4.11 14.50 7.06
C ARG A 46 -4.25 13.16 7.77
N VAL A 47 -3.49 12.15 7.35
CA VAL A 47 -3.48 10.82 8.00
C VAL A 47 -3.03 10.91 9.46
N ASP A 48 -2.03 11.71 9.77
CA ASP A 48 -1.54 11.91 11.15
C ASP A 48 -2.61 12.56 12.04
N LEU A 49 -3.31 13.58 11.52
CA LEU A 49 -4.41 14.22 12.22
C LEU A 49 -5.56 13.23 12.48
N LEU A 50 -5.99 12.49 11.46
CA LEU A 50 -7.04 11.48 11.58
C LEU A 50 -6.65 10.37 12.56
N SER A 51 -5.40 9.92 12.52
CA SER A 51 -4.89 8.90 13.44
C SER A 51 -4.87 9.40 14.89
N THR A 52 -4.53 10.68 15.11
CA THR A 52 -4.57 11.31 16.43
C THR A 52 -6.01 11.36 16.96
N LYS A 53 -6.96 11.84 16.15
CA LYS A 53 -8.39 11.85 16.51
C LYS A 53 -8.93 10.44 16.79
N ALA A 54 -8.50 9.45 16.02
CA ALA A 54 -8.88 8.06 16.24
C ALA A 54 -8.40 7.55 17.61
N ALA A 55 -7.16 7.89 18.00
CA ALA A 55 -6.60 7.55 19.30
C ALA A 55 -7.31 8.25 20.47
N GLU A 56 -7.77 9.49 20.25
CA GLU A 56 -8.54 10.27 21.22
C GLU A 56 -10.03 9.87 21.28
N GLY A 57 -10.50 9.02 20.35
CA GLY A 57 -11.91 8.66 20.23
C GLY A 57 -12.81 9.80 19.72
N SER A 58 -12.22 10.82 19.09
CA SER A 58 -12.91 12.03 18.60
C SER A 58 -13.17 12.00 17.08
N LEU A 59 -12.89 10.87 16.42
CA LEU A 59 -13.06 10.69 14.98
C LEU A 59 -14.55 10.66 14.59
N SER A 60 -14.96 11.51 13.64
CA SER A 60 -16.30 11.41 13.05
C SER A 60 -16.43 10.17 12.16
N GLU A 61 -17.66 9.80 11.78
CA GLU A 61 -17.88 8.68 10.85
C GLU A 61 -17.36 8.99 9.43
N GLU A 62 -17.45 10.24 8.99
CA GLU A 62 -16.87 10.70 7.73
C GLU A 62 -15.33 10.63 7.78
N GLU A 63 -14.73 11.08 8.89
CA GLU A 63 -13.28 11.01 9.12
C GLU A 63 -12.78 9.57 9.23
N ARG A 64 -13.58 8.67 9.80
CA ARG A 64 -13.31 7.23 9.81
C ARG A 64 -13.26 6.67 8.40
N ALA A 65 -14.27 6.97 7.58
CA ALA A 65 -14.31 6.50 6.21
C ALA A 65 -13.12 7.03 5.39
N GLU A 66 -12.73 8.29 5.60
CA GLU A 66 -11.54 8.88 4.99
C GLU A 66 -10.25 8.15 5.40
N LEU A 67 -10.04 7.93 6.71
CA LEU A 67 -8.87 7.20 7.22
C LEU A 67 -8.82 5.76 6.69
N GLU A 68 -9.96 5.09 6.57
CA GLU A 68 -10.04 3.74 6.00
C GLU A 68 -9.59 3.70 4.53
N GLU A 69 -9.91 4.73 3.74
CA GLU A 69 -9.46 4.82 2.34
C GLU A 69 -7.95 5.10 2.25
N TYR A 70 -7.39 5.97 3.10
CA TYR A 70 -5.94 6.14 3.19
C TYR A 70 -5.21 4.82 3.52
N LEU A 71 -5.73 4.08 4.51
CA LEU A 71 -5.17 2.77 4.88
C LEU A 71 -5.29 1.75 3.75
N ARG A 72 -6.39 1.78 2.99
CA ARG A 72 -6.58 0.93 1.81
C ARG A 72 -5.51 1.22 0.76
N VAL A 73 -5.36 2.49 0.35
CA VAL A 73 -4.35 2.89 -0.65
C VAL A 73 -2.93 2.56 -0.17
N ASN A 74 -2.63 2.79 1.12
CA ASN A 74 -1.33 2.43 1.69
C ASN A 74 -1.04 0.93 1.57
N ASN A 75 -2.02 0.07 1.85
CA ASN A 75 -1.86 -1.38 1.70
C ASN A 75 -1.60 -1.78 0.24
N GLU A 76 -2.28 -1.15 -0.72
CA GLU A 76 -2.08 -1.40 -2.14
C GLU A 76 -0.69 -0.96 -2.62
N LEU A 77 -0.24 0.21 -2.17
CA LEU A 77 1.11 0.71 -2.42
C LEU A 77 2.18 -0.24 -1.85
N MET A 78 1.99 -0.74 -0.64
CA MET A 78 2.91 -1.69 0.00
C MET A 78 3.03 -3.00 -0.78
N ILE A 79 1.95 -3.49 -1.39
CA ILE A 79 1.97 -4.66 -2.27
C ILE A 79 2.84 -4.39 -3.51
N LEU A 80 2.68 -3.23 -4.15
CA LEU A 80 3.47 -2.84 -5.32
C LEU A 80 4.96 -2.67 -4.97
N GLN A 81 5.25 -1.95 -3.90
CA GLN A 81 6.62 -1.74 -3.42
C GLN A 81 7.29 -3.06 -3.02
N SER A 82 6.55 -4.03 -2.46
CA SER A 82 7.08 -5.37 -2.18
C SER A 82 7.58 -6.07 -3.45
N LYS A 83 6.82 -6.02 -4.55
CA LYS A 83 7.25 -6.60 -5.85
C LYS A 83 8.49 -5.88 -6.39
N ALA A 84 8.53 -4.56 -6.25
CA ALA A 84 9.66 -3.74 -6.69
C ALA A 84 10.96 -4.10 -5.95
N ARG A 85 10.92 -4.19 -4.61
CA ARG A 85 12.08 -4.60 -3.80
C ARG A 85 12.58 -5.98 -4.20
N LEU A 86 11.67 -6.96 -4.37
CA LEU A 86 12.04 -8.31 -4.80
C LEU A 86 12.67 -8.32 -6.20
N SER A 87 12.13 -7.54 -7.14
CA SER A 87 12.66 -7.44 -8.50
C SER A 87 14.10 -6.90 -8.52
N LEU A 88 14.39 -5.89 -7.69
CA LEU A 88 15.76 -5.36 -7.53
C LEU A 88 16.70 -6.37 -6.86
N GLN A 89 16.23 -7.09 -5.85
CA GLN A 89 17.01 -8.15 -5.19
C GLN A 89 17.41 -9.24 -6.18
N GLU A 90 16.47 -9.72 -6.99
CA GLU A 90 16.69 -10.75 -8.00
C GLU A 90 17.63 -10.27 -9.12
N PHE A 91 17.48 -9.02 -9.58
CA PHE A 91 18.39 -8.41 -10.54
C PHE A 91 19.83 -8.35 -10.01
N ASN A 92 20.01 -7.83 -8.78
CA ASN A 92 21.32 -7.72 -8.15
C ASN A 92 21.97 -9.08 -7.91
N ARG A 93 21.19 -10.12 -7.60
CA ARG A 93 21.68 -11.49 -7.47
C ARG A 93 22.21 -12.03 -8.79
N LYS A 94 21.54 -11.74 -9.91
CA LYS A 94 21.98 -12.15 -11.25
C LYS A 94 23.24 -11.40 -11.70
N ALA A 95 23.33 -10.10 -11.43
CA ALA A 95 24.49 -9.28 -11.82
C ALA A 95 25.80 -9.65 -11.09
N LYS A 96 25.71 -10.36 -9.96
CA LYS A 96 26.86 -10.86 -9.19
C LYS A 96 27.31 -12.27 -9.59
N ARG A 97 26.55 -12.97 -10.43
CA ARG A 97 26.88 -14.31 -10.95
C ARG A 97 27.64 -14.16 -12.26
#